data_AF-A0AAC9V5Y6-F1
#
_entry.id   AF-A0AAC9V5Y6-F1
#
_cell.length_a   1.000
_cell.length_b   1.000
_cell.length_c   1.000
_cell.angle_alpha   90.00
_cell.angle_beta   90.00
_cell.angle_gamma   90.00
#
_symmetry.space_group_name_H-M   'P 1'
#
loop_
_entity.id
_entity.type
_entity.pdbx_description
1 polymer ?
#
loop_
_entity_poly.entity_id
_entity_poly.type
_entity_poly.pdbx_seq_one_letter_code
_entity_poly.pdbx_strand_id
1 'polypeptide(L)'
;MKYWFLYSLTDGEITQNYCGDADEWTNIPNGCGVIGPLNDDELVEDAFMNPLYYQVTNATLTKRSNYDELRAAYERNMRVPPSTEKQLWAVKARNEKLQADLDKIISDNADMTTLLLELYETVYLNQN
;
A
#
# COMPACT_ATOMS: atom_id res chain seq x y z
N MET A 1 -17.89 -7.01 -17.38
CA MET A 1 -16.64 -7.71 -17.04
C MET A 1 -16.98 -9.11 -16.59
N LYS A 2 -16.19 -10.13 -16.96
CA LYS A 2 -16.40 -11.51 -16.51
C LYS A 2 -15.35 -11.87 -15.47
N TYR A 3 -15.78 -12.40 -14.34
CA TYR A 3 -14.88 -12.85 -13.28
C TYR A 3 -14.65 -14.35 -13.38
N TRP A 4 -13.40 -14.73 -13.15
CA TRP A 4 -12.95 -16.10 -13.18
C TRP A 4 -12.06 -16.36 -11.98
N PHE A 5 -12.21 -17.54 -11.37
CA PHE A 5 -11.40 -17.96 -10.24
C PHE A 5 -10.84 -19.36 -10.50
N LEU A 6 -9.52 -19.48 -10.40
CA LEU A 6 -8.82 -20.74 -10.32
C LEU A 6 -8.83 -21.18 -8.85
N TYR A 7 -9.25 -22.41 -8.59
CA TYR A 7 -9.31 -22.94 -7.24
C TYR A 7 -8.69 -24.33 -7.15
N SER A 8 -8.16 -24.69 -5.98
CA SER A 8 -7.65 -26.02 -5.68
C SER A 8 -8.80 -27.02 -5.55
N LEU A 9 -8.71 -28.17 -6.22
CA LEU A 9 -9.70 -29.25 -6.12
C LEU A 9 -9.63 -29.99 -4.78
N THR A 10 -8.55 -29.80 -4.01
CA THR A 10 -8.36 -30.48 -2.72
C THR A 10 -9.20 -29.85 -1.62
N ASP A 11 -9.27 -28.51 -1.57
CA ASP A 11 -9.84 -27.75 -0.47
C ASP A 11 -10.72 -26.57 -0.93
N GLY A 12 -10.82 -26.32 -2.23
CA GLY A 12 -11.59 -25.21 -2.78
C GLY A 12 -10.88 -23.86 -2.69
N GLU A 13 -9.62 -23.79 -2.27
CA GLU A 13 -8.90 -22.53 -2.11
C GLU A 13 -8.72 -21.80 -3.44
N ILE A 14 -9.10 -20.52 -3.49
CA ILE A 14 -8.84 -19.65 -4.65
C ILE A 14 -7.34 -19.36 -4.71
N THR A 15 -6.69 -19.80 -5.78
CA THR A 15 -5.24 -19.63 -5.99
C THR A 15 -4.93 -18.50 -6.95
N GLN A 16 -5.81 -18.23 -7.91
CA GLN A 16 -5.72 -17.12 -8.85
C GLN A 16 -7.11 -16.62 -9.25
N ASN A 17 -7.17 -15.36 -9.67
CA ASN A 17 -8.38 -14.71 -10.16
C ASN A 17 -8.07 -13.91 -11.43
N TYR A 18 -9.08 -13.76 -12.28
CA TYR A 18 -8.99 -13.00 -13.52
C TYR A 18 -10.30 -12.25 -13.76
N CYS A 19 -10.20 -10.99 -14.16
CA CYS A 19 -11.33 -10.16 -14.55
C CYS A 19 -11.06 -9.57 -15.94
N GLY A 20 -11.93 -9.85 -16.91
CA GLY A 20 -11.76 -9.39 -18.28
C GLY A 20 -12.80 -9.98 -19.22
N ASP A 21 -12.45 -10.06 -20.51
CA ASP A 21 -13.36 -10.47 -21.58
C ASP A 21 -13.10 -11.90 -22.08
N ALA A 22 -12.24 -12.66 -21.39
CA ALA A 22 -11.98 -14.04 -21.75
C ALA A 22 -13.27 -14.88 -21.75
N ASP A 23 -13.45 -15.68 -22.80
CA ASP A 23 -14.55 -16.63 -22.92
C ASP A 23 -14.26 -17.98 -22.25
N GLU A 24 -12.98 -18.32 -22.08
CA GLU A 24 -12.53 -19.56 -21.45
C GLU A 24 -11.16 -19.40 -20.75
N TRP A 25 -10.90 -20.28 -19.77
CA TRP A 25 -9.60 -20.44 -19.12
C TRP A 25 -8.95 -21.74 -19.60
N THR A 26 -7.92 -21.65 -20.44
CA THR A 26 -7.36 -22.81 -21.17
C THR A 26 -6.19 -23.51 -20.47
N ASN A 27 -5.43 -22.80 -19.63
CA ASN A 27 -4.23 -23.32 -18.97
C ASN A 27 -4.47 -23.64 -17.49
N ILE A 28 -5.33 -24.63 -17.22
CA ILE A 28 -5.69 -25.04 -15.85
C ILE A 28 -4.63 -26.04 -15.34
N PRO A 29 -3.88 -25.73 -14.27
CA PRO A 29 -2.91 -26.67 -13.68
C PRO A 29 -3.58 -27.94 -13.15
N ASN A 30 -2.86 -29.06 -13.15
CA ASN A 30 -3.34 -30.30 -12.54
C ASN A 30 -3.69 -30.08 -11.06
N GLY A 31 -4.85 -30.61 -10.64
CA GLY A 31 -5.35 -30.44 -9.28
C GLY A 31 -6.09 -29.11 -9.05
N CYS A 32 -6.26 -28.29 -10.08
CA CYS A 32 -7.07 -27.07 -10.03
C CYS A 32 -8.36 -27.21 -10.84
N GLY A 33 -9.39 -26.49 -10.43
CA GLY A 33 -10.62 -26.24 -11.17
C GLY A 33 -10.77 -24.75 -11.47
N VAL A 34 -11.68 -24.41 -12.37
CA VAL A 34 -12.04 -23.03 -12.67
C VAL A 34 -13.53 -22.85 -12.47
N ILE A 35 -13.91 -21.76 -11.84
CA ILE A 35 -15.30 -21.28 -11.79
C ILE A 35 -15.37 -19.94 -12.53
N GLY A 36 -16.26 -19.88 -13.52
CA GLY A 36 -16.48 -18.71 -14.36
C GLY A 36 -17.10 -19.07 -15.72
N PRO A 37 -17.50 -18.07 -16.51
CA PRO A 37 -17.53 -16.65 -16.15
C PRO A 37 -18.65 -16.40 -15.12
N LEU A 38 -18.33 -15.70 -14.04
CA LEU A 38 -19.31 -15.22 -13.07
C LEU A 38 -19.69 -13.77 -13.41
N ASN A 39 -20.97 -13.47 -13.19
CA ASN A 39 -21.50 -12.11 -13.35
C ASN A 39 -21.02 -11.21 -12.20
N ASP A 40 -21.08 -9.92 -12.48
CA ASP A 40 -20.68 -8.86 -11.58
C ASP A 40 -21.71 -8.69 -10.46
N ASP A 41 -21.53 -9.47 -9.39
CA ASP A 41 -22.32 -9.42 -8.16
C ASP A 41 -21.40 -9.05 -6.99
N GLU A 42 -21.94 -8.40 -5.95
CA GLU A 42 -21.16 -7.91 -4.79
C GLU A 42 -20.26 -9.00 -4.15
N LEU A 43 -20.74 -10.24 -4.12
CA LEU A 43 -19.98 -11.37 -3.60
C LEU A 43 -18.76 -11.72 -4.49
N VAL A 44 -18.93 -11.61 -5.81
CA VAL A 44 -17.89 -11.91 -6.80
C VAL A 44 -16.82 -10.83 -6.76
N GLU A 45 -17.22 -9.56 -6.68
CA GLU A 45 -16.29 -8.44 -6.50
C GLU A 45 -15.51 -8.55 -5.19
N ASP A 46 -16.19 -8.85 -4.07
CA ASP A 46 -15.50 -9.00 -2.77
C ASP A 46 -14.55 -10.21 -2.78
N ALA A 47 -14.94 -11.32 -3.41
CA ALA A 47 -14.05 -12.47 -3.58
C ALA A 47 -12.87 -12.18 -4.51
N PHE A 48 -13.05 -11.32 -5.50
CA PHE A 48 -11.96 -10.87 -6.37
C PHE A 48 -10.95 -10.02 -5.60
N MET A 49 -11.42 -9.10 -4.76
CA MET A 49 -10.54 -8.23 -3.96
C MET A 49 -9.92 -8.96 -2.77
N ASN A 50 -10.63 -9.96 -2.21
CA ASN A 50 -10.25 -10.64 -0.98
C ASN A 50 -10.35 -12.17 -1.10
N PRO A 51 -9.62 -12.82 -2.03
CA PRO A 51 -9.78 -14.25 -2.33
C PRO A 51 -9.51 -15.17 -1.13
N LEU A 52 -8.70 -14.74 -0.17
CA LEU A 52 -8.40 -15.49 1.06
C LEU A 52 -9.65 -15.82 1.88
N TYR A 53 -10.68 -14.99 1.81
CA TYR A 53 -11.91 -15.17 2.60
C TYR A 53 -12.95 -16.07 1.94
N TYR A 54 -12.67 -16.49 0.71
CA TYR A 54 -13.57 -17.24 -0.12
C TYR A 54 -12.96 -18.59 -0.52
N GLN A 55 -13.83 -19.49 -0.91
CA GLN A 55 -13.46 -20.80 -1.45
C GLN A 55 -14.55 -21.26 -2.43
N VAL A 56 -14.23 -22.25 -3.24
CA VAL A 56 -15.19 -22.90 -4.13
C VAL A 56 -15.59 -24.22 -3.52
N THR A 57 -16.87 -24.36 -3.16
CA THR A 57 -17.44 -25.60 -2.62
C THR A 57 -18.62 -26.01 -3.49
N ASN A 58 -18.63 -27.27 -3.95
CA ASN A 58 -19.67 -27.77 -4.86
C ASN A 58 -19.89 -26.88 -6.09
N ALA A 59 -18.80 -26.46 -6.74
CA ALA A 59 -18.81 -25.56 -7.90
C ALA A 59 -19.51 -24.20 -7.64
N THR A 60 -19.59 -23.77 -6.38
CA THR A 60 -20.16 -22.48 -5.98
C THR A 60 -19.15 -21.70 -5.17
N LEU A 61 -19.04 -20.40 -5.44
CA LEU A 61 -18.21 -19.48 -4.66
C LEU A 61 -18.88 -19.19 -3.32
N THR A 62 -18.20 -19.52 -2.22
CA THR A 62 -18.73 -19.39 -0.85
C THR A 62 -17.72 -18.70 0.06
N LYS A 63 -18.22 -18.01 1.09
CA LYS A 63 -17.37 -17.51 2.17
C LYS A 63 -16.84 -18.69 2.97
N ARG A 64 -15.57 -18.64 3.37
CA ARG A 64 -15.00 -19.64 4.30
C ARG A 64 -15.75 -19.58 5.63
N SER A 65 -15.85 -20.71 6.32
CA SER A 65 -16.49 -20.81 7.64
C SER A 65 -15.81 -19.94 8.70
N ASN A 66 -14.50 -19.72 8.56
CA ASN A 66 -13.69 -18.88 9.43
C ASN A 66 -13.52 -17.44 8.88
N TYR A 67 -14.44 -16.96 8.04
CA TYR A 67 -14.41 -15.61 7.45
C TYR A 67 -14.15 -14.53 8.50
N ASP A 68 -14.92 -14.54 9.59
CA ASP A 68 -14.81 -13.52 10.65
C ASP A 68 -13.46 -13.57 11.36
N GLU A 69 -12.91 -14.77 11.56
CA GLU A 69 -11.59 -14.95 12.17
C GLU A 69 -10.47 -14.46 11.25
N LEU A 70 -10.53 -14.81 9.97
CA LEU A 70 -9.56 -14.38 8.95
C LEU A 70 -9.59 -12.86 8.78
N ARG A 71 -10.78 -12.27 8.75
CA ARG A 71 -10.97 -10.82 8.69
C ARG A 71 -10.41 -10.14 9.93
N ALA A 72 -10.76 -10.62 11.13
CA ALA A 72 -10.24 -10.06 12.38
C ALA A 72 -8.72 -10.19 12.51
N ALA A 73 -8.13 -11.29 12.03
CA ALA A 73 -6.68 -11.49 12.00
C ALA A 73 -6.00 -10.51 11.03
N TYR A 74 -6.58 -10.30 9.85
CA TYR A 74 -6.09 -9.33 8.88
C TYR A 74 -6.16 -7.89 9.41
N GLU A 75 -7.29 -7.50 9.99
CA GLU A 75 -7.47 -6.19 10.63
C GLU A 75 -6.48 -5.99 11.79
N ARG A 76 -6.22 -7.03 12.59
CA ARG A 76 -5.22 -7.00 13.66
C ARG A 76 -3.80 -6.78 13.12
N ASN A 77 -3.46 -7.40 12.00
CA ASN A 77 -2.12 -7.31 11.40
C ASN A 77 -1.92 -6.00 10.62
N MET A 78 -2.98 -5.42 10.06
CA MET A 78 -2.94 -4.09 9.43
C MET A 78 -3.03 -2.93 10.42
N ARG A 79 -3.53 -3.17 11.64
CA ARG A 79 -3.54 -2.16 12.68
C ARG A 79 -2.10 -1.83 13.05
N VAL A 80 -1.65 -0.64 12.64
CA VAL A 80 -0.38 -0.06 13.07
C VAL A 80 -0.35 -0.15 14.60
N PRO A 81 0.64 -0.82 15.21
CA PRO A 81 0.73 -0.89 16.65
C PRO A 81 0.72 0.54 17.22
N PRO A 82 0.01 0.83 18.32
CA PRO A 82 -0.01 2.16 18.92
C PRO A 82 1.40 2.70 19.24
N SER A 83 2.36 1.80 19.48
CA SER A 83 3.78 2.13 19.66
C SER A 83 4.42 2.69 18.38
N THR A 84 4.07 2.17 17.20
CA THR A 84 4.57 2.62 15.91
C THR A 84 4.00 3.99 15.53
N GLU A 85 2.72 4.26 15.84
CA GLU A 85 2.15 5.61 15.65
C GLU A 85 2.86 6.65 16.52
N LYS A 86 3.06 6.35 17.81
CA LYS A 86 3.78 7.26 18.72
C LYS A 86 5.22 7.52 18.24
N GLN A 87 5.90 6.50 17.75
CA GLN A 87 7.24 6.63 17.16
C GLN A 87 7.21 7.48 15.88
N LEU A 88 6.21 7.29 15.02
CA LEU A 88 6.05 8.06 13.79
C LEU A 88 5.80 9.56 14.09
N TRP A 89 4.96 9.85 15.07
CA TRP A 89 4.72 11.23 15.54
C TRP A 89 5.99 11.85 16.13
N ALA A 90 6.74 11.10 16.94
CA ALA A 90 8.02 11.59 17.48
C ALA A 90 9.04 11.88 16.38
N VAL A 91 9.08 11.04 15.32
CA VAL A 91 9.94 11.25 14.15
C VAL A 91 9.50 12.49 13.37
N LYS A 92 8.19 12.68 13.14
CA LYS A 92 7.66 13.88 12.46
C LYS A 92 8.02 15.17 13.21
N ALA A 93 7.77 15.22 14.52
CA ALA A 93 8.11 16.37 15.34
C ALA A 93 9.62 16.67 15.35
N ARG A 94 10.46 15.62 15.34
CA ARG A 94 11.91 15.77 15.23
C ARG A 94 12.32 16.33 13.87
N ASN A 95 11.70 15.88 12.78
CA ASN A 95 11.98 16.37 11.44
C ASN A 95 11.55 17.83 11.25
N GLU A 96 10.39 18.23 11.80
CA GLU A 96 9.95 19.62 11.80
C GLU A 96 10.94 20.53 12.54
N LYS A 97 11.45 20.08 13.69
CA LYS A 97 12.49 20.82 14.42
C LYS A 97 13.78 20.92 13.61
N LEU A 98 14.25 19.82 13.02
CA LEU A 98 15.44 19.81 12.17
C LEU A 98 15.29 20.73 10.96
N GLN A 99 14.09 20.84 10.39
CA GLN A 99 13.82 21.77 9.31
C GLN A 99 13.94 23.23 9.77
N ALA A 100 13.35 23.57 10.91
CA ALA A 100 13.48 24.92 11.47
C ALA A 100 14.94 25.29 11.81
N ASP A 101 15.70 24.34 12.35
CA ASP A 101 17.13 24.54 12.64
C ASP A 101 17.93 24.74 11.34
N LEU A 102 17.60 24.00 10.26
CA LEU A 102 18.24 24.15 8.95
C LEU A 102 17.94 25.51 8.31
N ASP A 103 16.68 25.95 8.35
CA ASP A 103 16.25 27.25 7.81
C ASP A 103 16.98 28.40 8.52
N LYS A 104 17.17 28.29 9.84
CA LYS A 104 17.96 29.26 10.61
C LYS A 104 19.43 29.30 10.17
N ILE A 105 20.06 28.14 10.00
CA ILE A 105 21.47 28.07 9.55
C ILE A 105 21.64 28.71 8.17
N ILE A 106 20.68 28.46 7.27
CA ILE A 106 20.68 29.07 5.93
C ILE A 106 20.57 30.59 6.02
N SER A 107 19.67 31.10 6.87
CA SER A 107 19.53 32.55 7.11
C SER A 107 20.82 33.16 7.67
N ASP A 108 21.38 32.56 8.73
CA ASP A 108 22.60 33.06 9.39
C ASP A 108 23.79 33.10 8.39
N ASN A 109 23.89 32.11 7.48
CA ASN A 109 24.92 32.09 6.44
C ASN A 109 24.68 33.13 5.33
N ALA A 110 23.42 33.41 4.97
CA ALA A 110 23.08 34.44 4.00
C ALA A 110 23.47 35.84 4.52
N ASP A 111 23.20 36.10 5.79
CA ASP A 111 23.60 37.35 6.47
C ASP A 111 25.13 37.50 6.49
N MET A 112 25.85 36.43 6.85
CA MET A 112 27.32 36.44 6.85
C MET A 112 27.91 36.70 5.45
N THR A 113 27.31 36.10 4.42
CA THR A 113 27.74 36.29 3.02
C THR A 113 27.54 37.75 2.59
N THR A 114 26.42 38.36 2.99
CA THR A 114 26.12 39.78 2.72
C THR A 114 27.15 40.68 3.40
N LEU A 115 27.45 40.45 4.68
CA LEU A 115 28.46 41.22 5.42
C LEU A 115 29.86 41.12 4.80
N LEU A 116 30.25 39.94 4.30
CA LEU A 116 31.53 39.75 3.62
C LEU A 116 31.62 40.52 2.30
N LEU A 117 30.52 40.59 1.54
CA LEU A 117 30.44 41.38 0.31
C LEU A 117 30.55 42.88 0.60
N GLU A 118 29.80 43.38 1.58
CA GLU A 118 29.87 44.80 2.00
C GLU A 118 31.27 45.19 2.48
N LEU A 119 31.93 44.31 3.25
CA LEU A 119 33.31 44.52 3.69
C LEU A 119 34.27 44.55 2.49
N TYR A 120 34.12 43.62 1.54
CA TYR A 120 34.95 43.59 0.34
C TYR A 120 34.80 44.86 -0.49
N GLU A 121 33.57 45.31 -0.74
CA GLU A 121 33.30 46.57 -1.44
C GLU A 121 33.92 47.76 -0.69
N THR A 122 33.73 47.83 0.62
CA THR A 122 34.23 48.94 1.44
C THR A 122 35.77 49.01 1.44
N VAL A 123 36.45 47.86 1.52
CA VAL A 123 37.91 47.80 1.66
C VAL A 123 38.62 47.88 0.31
N TYR A 124 38.13 47.17 -0.72
CA TYR A 124 38.83 47.04 -1.99
C TYR A 124 38.41 48.08 -3.04
N LEU A 125 37.14 48.53 -3.06
CA LEU A 125 36.69 49.50 -4.07
C LEU A 125 37.01 50.95 -3.68
N ASN A 126 37.10 51.26 -2.38
CA ASN A 126 37.46 52.61 -1.91
C ASN A 126 38.98 52.88 -1.85
N GLN A 127 39.82 51.91 -2.25
CA GLN A 127 41.28 52.03 -2.31
C GLN A 127 41.82 52.26 -3.74
N ASN A 128 40.94 52.29 -4.75
CA ASN A 128 41.24 52.70 -6.13
C ASN A 128 40.54 54.03 -6.45
#